data_AF-A0A392U4T6-F1
#
_entry.id   AF-A0A392U4T6-F1
#
_cell.length_a   1.000
_cell.length_b   1.000
_cell.length_c   1.000
_cell.angle_alpha   90.00
_cell.angle_beta   90.00
_cell.angle_gamma   90.00
#
_symmetry.space_group_name_H-M   'P 1'
#
loop_
_entity.id
_entity.type
_entity.pdbx_description
1 polymer ?
#
loop_
_entity_poly.entity_id
_entity_poly.type
_entity_poly.pdbx_seq_one_letter_code
_entity_poly.pdbx_strand_id
1 'polypeptide(L)' 'MLSFMDAYSEYNQIKMNPIDTPHIAFMTNTCNYHYNVMPFGLKNDGATYQRLMDRVFSEQI' A
#
# COMPACT_ATOMS: atom_id res chain seq x y z
N MET A 1 17.01 -23.78 4.13
CA MET A 1 16.37 -23.38 2.86
C MET A 1 15.60 -22.09 3.13
N LEU A 2 16.03 -20.97 2.57
CA LEU A 2 15.29 -19.71 2.65
C LEU A 2 14.28 -19.65 1.50
N SER A 3 13.06 -19.20 1.81
CA SER A 3 12.03 -18.87 0.83
C SER A 3 11.63 -17.41 1.05
N PHE A 4 11.46 -16.66 -0.04
CA PHE A 4 11.02 -15.27 -0.01
C PHE A 4 9.68 -15.16 -0.73
N MET A 5 8.72 -14.46 -0.13
CA MET A 5 7.45 -14.14 -0.78
C MET A 5 7.63 -12.93 -1.69
N ASP A 6 7.14 -13.02 -2.93
CA ASP A 6 7.04 -11.87 -3.82
C ASP A 6 5.78 -11.07 -3.50
N ALA A 7 5.98 -9.91 -2.89
CA ALA A 7 4.92 -9.01 -2.45
C ALA A 7 4.62 -7.88 -3.44
N TYR A 8 5.18 -7.93 -4.66
CA TYR A 8 5.09 -6.80 -5.59
C TYR A 8 3.63 -6.40 -5.88
N SER A 9 2.71 -7.36 -5.98
CA SER A 9 1.28 -7.07 -6.22
C SER A 9 0.47 -6.77 -4.95
N GLU A 10 1.00 -7.00 -3.75
CA GLU A 10 0.26 -6.86 -2.49
C GLU A 10 0.03 -5.40 -2.07
N TYR A 11 0.87 -4.46 -2.49
CA TYR A 11 0.66 -3.03 -2.22
C TYR A 11 -0.70 -2.54 -2.78
N ASN A 12 -1.12 -3.06 -3.93
CA ASN A 12 -2.42 -2.76 -4.54
C ASN A 12 -3.61 -3.34 -3.76
N GLN A 13 -3.38 -4.12 -2.71
CA GLN A 13 -4.43 -4.66 -1.83
C GLN A 13 -4.57 -3.87 -0.53
N ILE A 14 -3.58 -3.03 -0.19
CA ILE A 14 -3.62 -2.19 1.02
C ILE A 14 -4.56 -1.01 0.76
N LYS A 15 -5.68 -0.95 1.48
CA LYS A 15 -6.62 0.16 1.38
C LYS A 15 -5.96 1.47 1.81
N MET A 16 -6.15 2.50 1.00
CA MET A 16 -5.73 3.85 1.33
C MET A 16 -6.58 4.42 2.47
N ASN A 17 -5.98 5.20 3.35
CA ASN A 17 -6.72 5.96 4.35
C ASN A 17 -7.55 7.05 3.65
N PRO A 18 -8.89 7.09 3.81
CA PRO A 18 -9.75 8.07 3.13
C PRO A 18 -9.37 9.54 3.37
N ILE A 19 -8.76 9.84 4.52
CA ILE A 19 -8.31 11.20 4.87
C ILE A 19 -7.11 11.62 4.02
N ASP A 20 -6.25 10.67 3.67
CA ASP A 20 -5.02 10.90 2.91
C ASP A 20 -5.27 10.82 1.40
N THR A 21 -6.34 10.16 0.95
CA THR A 21 -6.73 9.98 -0.46
C THR A 21 -6.68 11.26 -1.30
N PRO A 22 -7.19 12.43 -0.86
CA PRO A 22 -7.12 13.67 -1.64
C PRO A 22 -5.69 14.20 -1.84
N HIS A 23 -4.78 13.92 -0.91
CA HIS A 23 -3.38 14.37 -0.96
C HIS A 23 -2.55 13.58 -1.98
N ILE A 24 -3.07 12.44 -2.42
CA ILE A 24 -2.44 11.54 -3.40
C ILE A 24 -3.31 11.46 -4.67
N ALA A 25 -4.15 12.48 -4.88
CA ALA A 25 -4.87 12.64 -6.13
C ALA A 25 -3.92 13.03 -7.26
N PHE A 26 -4.14 12.48 -8.44
CA PHE A 26 -3.43 12.83 -9.66
C PHE A 26 -4.41 13.40 -10.68
N MET A 27 -3.96 14.42 -11.41
CA MET A 27 -4.74 15.04 -12.47
C MET A 27 -4.37 14.39 -13.81
N THR A 28 -5.36 13.95 -14.56
CA THR A 28 -5.21 13.66 -15.99
C THR A 28 -5.65 14.88 -16.79
N ASN A 29 -5.42 14.86 -18.10
CA ASN A 29 -5.81 15.97 -18.99
C ASN A 29 -7.32 16.27 -18.97
N THR A 30 -8.14 15.36 -18.44
CA THR A 30 -9.60 15.44 -18.49
C THR A 30 -10.27 15.40 -17.12
N CYS A 31 -9.66 14.78 -16.10
CA CYS A 31 -10.28 14.57 -14.78
C CYS A 31 -9.25 14.44 -13.65
N ASN A 32 -9.71 14.65 -12.42
CA ASN A 32 -8.93 14.32 -11.22
C ASN A 32 -9.30 12.91 -10.75
N TYR A 33 -8.29 12.08 -10.53
CA TYR A 33 -8.45 10.74 -9.98
C TYR A 33 -7.69 10.65 -8.65
N HIS A 34 -8.14 9.76 -7.79
CA HIS A 34 -7.44 9.43 -6.55
C HIS A 34 -7.29 7.92 -6.42
N TYR A 35 -6.23 7.51 -5.74
CA TYR A 35 -6.01 6.10 -5.46
C TYR A 35 -6.88 5.62 -4.29
N ASN A 36 -7.56 4.49 -4.46
CA ASN A 36 -8.34 3.82 -3.41
C ASN A 36 -7.51 2.81 -2.61
N VAL A 37 -6.39 2.38 -3.19
CA VAL A 37 -5.40 1.47 -2.62
C VAL A 37 -4.05 2.16 -2.65
N MET A 38 -3.12 1.76 -1.79
CA MET A 38 -1.83 2.41 -1.66
C MET A 38 -1.04 2.31 -2.97
N PRO A 39 -0.73 3.43 -3.67
CA PRO A 39 0.11 3.39 -4.86
C PRO A 39 1.57 3.17 -4.50
N PHE A 40 2.34 2.66 -5.45
CA PHE A 40 3.80 2.51 -5.32
C PHE A 40 4.51 3.86 -5.28
N GLY A 41 5.65 3.88 -4.58
CA GLY A 41 6.54 5.04 -4.57
C GLY A 41 6.15 6.08 -3.52
N LEU A 42 5.25 5.74 -2.59
CA LEU A 42 5.01 6.55 -1.42
C LEU A 42 6.13 6.32 -0.41
N LYS A 43 6.66 7.38 0.19
CA LYS A 43 7.75 7.27 1.17
C LYS A 43 7.46 6.32 2.34
N ASN A 44 6.19 6.05 2.64
CA ASN A 44 5.74 5.23 3.77
C ASN A 44 5.09 3.89 3.34
N ASP A 45 5.17 3.51 2.06
CA ASP A 45 4.57 2.28 1.56
C ASP A 45 5.13 1.02 2.24
N GLY A 46 6.46 0.88 2.30
CA GLY A 46 7.14 -0.26 2.91
C GLY A 46 6.86 -0.38 4.42
N ALA A 47 6.81 0.74 5.15
CA ALA A 47 6.50 0.72 6.58
C ALA A 47 5.04 0.31 6.85
N THR A 48 4.12 0.68 5.97
CA THR A 48 2.71 0.28 6.08
C THR A 48 2.56 -1.22 5.81
N TYR A 49 3.23 -1.72 4.77
CA TYR A 49 3.25 -3.14 4.44
C TYR A 49 3.89 -3.98 5.56
N GLN A 50 5.03 -3.56 6.11
CA GLN A 50 5.66 -4.26 7.22
C GLN A 50 4.71 -4.40 8.42
N ARG A 51 4.05 -3.30 8.83
CA ARG A 51 3.09 -3.32 9.95
C ARG A 51 1.89 -4.22 9.67
N LEU A 52 1.46 -4.35 8.41
CA LEU A 52 0.41 -5.29 8.03
C LEU A 52 0.89 -6.73 8.21
N MET A 53 2.07 -7.05 7.69
CA MET A 53 2.64 -8.39 7.80
C MET A 53 2.94 -8.78 9.25
N ASP A 54 3.46 -7.86 10.06
CA ASP A 54 3.66 -8.07 11.50
C ASP A 54 2.34 -8.45 12.21
N ARG A 55 1.21 -7.89 11.78
CA ARG A 55 -0.12 -8.25 12.32
C ARG A 55 -0.60 -9.61 11.83
N VAL A 56 -0.48 -9.87 10.52
CA VAL A 56 -0.92 -11.13 9.89
C VAL A 56 -0.18 -12.33 10.49
N PHE A 57 1.12 -12.17 10.73
CA PHE A 57 1.98 -13.23 11.28
C PHE A 57 2.20 -13.10 12.79
N SER A 58 1.43 -12.26 13.50
CA SER A 58 1.62 -12.01 14.93
C SER A 58 1.52 -13.27 15.80
N GLU A 59 0.78 -14.28 15.37
CA GLU A 59 0.62 -15.57 16.06
C GLU A 59 1.56 -16.67 15.54
N GLN A 60 2.31 -16.41 14.47
CA GLN A 60 3.23 -17.35 13.83
C GLN A 60 4.70 -17.05 14.14
N ILE A 61 4.95 -15.95 14.86
CA ILE A 61 6.26 -15.51 15.36
C ILE A 61 6.43 -15.99 16.80
#